data_AF-A0A8T6UU51-F1
#
_entry.id   AF-A0A8T6UU51-F1
#
_cell.length_a   1.000
_cell.length_b   1.000
_cell.length_c   1.000
_cell.angle_alpha   90.00
_cell.angle_beta   90.00
_cell.angle_gamma   90.00
#
_symmetry.space_group_name_H-M   'P 1'
#
loop_
_entity.id
_entity.type
_entity.pdbx_description
1 polymer ?
#
loop_
_entity_poly.entity_id
_entity_poly.type
_entity_poly.pdbx_seq_one_letter_code
_entity_poly.pdbx_strand_id
1 'polypeptide(L)'
;LEVTGRVKLIWDGKWLGKGPMSAGVSHDNGYTVVIDINGLLLVLTEKRMQITDLQFYRCLGIEPKDKQILAVYSSVHYRAAHDPIAERIIEVDTPGLASPRLAGYPWQHLKRPIFPLDPETFDMVEWKSMTDP
;
A
#
# COMPACT_ATOMS: atom_id res chain seq x y z
N LEU A 1 4.05 -0.03 -17.80
CA LEU A 1 3.20 1.15 -18.03
C LEU A 1 4.11 2.27 -18.49
N GLU A 2 3.78 2.94 -19.58
CA GLU A 2 4.49 4.13 -20.06
C GLU A 2 3.67 5.38 -19.70
N VAL A 3 4.32 6.40 -19.16
CA VAL A 3 3.68 7.66 -18.75
C VAL A 3 4.56 8.85 -19.12
N THR A 4 3.94 9.98 -19.41
CA THR A 4 4.62 11.27 -19.62
C THR A 4 4.06 12.28 -18.61
N GLY A 5 4.94 13.06 -17.98
CA GLY A 5 4.55 14.07 -17.01
C GLY A 5 5.68 15.03 -16.67
N ARG A 6 5.38 16.06 -15.89
CA ARG A 6 6.35 17.08 -15.46
C ARG A 6 7.01 16.64 -14.16
N VAL A 7 8.34 16.62 -14.13
CA VAL A 7 9.08 16.44 -12.86
C VAL A 7 8.88 17.67 -11.97
N LYS A 8 8.30 17.47 -10.79
CA LYS A 8 8.02 18.49 -9.78
C LYS A 8 9.13 18.62 -8.74
N LEU A 9 9.75 17.50 -8.39
CA LEU A 9 10.75 17.40 -7.34
C LEU A 9 11.68 16.22 -7.64
N ILE A 10 12.97 16.42 -7.38
CA ILE A 10 13.99 15.38 -7.26
C ILE A 10 14.64 15.58 -5.89
N TRP A 11 14.75 14.51 -5.11
CA TRP A 11 15.11 14.61 -3.69
C TRP A 11 15.89 13.38 -3.20
N ASP A 12 16.63 13.53 -2.10
CA ASP A 12 17.53 12.51 -1.54
C ASP A 12 16.85 11.52 -0.58
N GLY A 13 15.54 11.67 -0.35
CA GLY A 13 14.70 10.65 0.28
C GLY A 13 14.71 10.64 1.81
N LYS A 14 15.36 11.60 2.48
CA LYS A 14 15.57 11.58 3.94
C LYS A 14 14.60 12.43 4.72
N TRP A 15 13.76 11.82 5.54
CA TRP A 15 12.78 12.53 6.37
C TRP A 15 12.65 11.93 7.77
N LEU A 16 12.13 12.73 8.69
CA LEU A 16 11.82 12.31 10.06
C LEU A 16 10.31 12.08 10.19
N GLY A 17 9.92 10.90 10.65
CA GLY A 17 8.52 10.57 10.91
C GLY A 17 7.91 11.41 12.03
N LYS A 18 6.62 11.72 11.88
CA LYS A 18 5.83 12.55 12.81
C LYS A 18 4.48 11.93 13.16
N GLY A 19 4.08 10.88 12.46
CA GLY A 19 2.84 10.15 12.65
C GLY A 19 2.93 9.14 13.80
N PRO A 20 1.79 8.54 14.16
CA PRO A 20 1.68 7.70 15.36
C PRO A 20 2.57 6.45 15.35
N MET A 21 2.91 5.92 14.17
CA MET A 21 3.71 4.70 14.02
C MET A 21 5.22 4.94 13.93
N SER A 22 5.64 6.15 13.56
CA SER A 22 7.02 6.46 13.13
C SER A 22 7.54 7.77 13.73
N ALA A 23 6.89 8.30 14.76
CA ALA A 23 7.32 9.53 15.41
C ALA A 23 8.79 9.42 15.87
N GLY A 24 9.63 10.34 15.38
CA GLY A 24 11.05 10.38 15.70
C GLY A 24 11.93 9.36 14.97
N VAL A 25 11.36 8.51 14.10
CA VAL A 25 12.10 7.55 13.28
C VAL A 25 12.61 8.25 12.02
N SER A 26 13.90 8.11 11.75
CA SER A 26 14.50 8.57 10.49
C SER A 26 14.23 7.57 9.37
N HIS A 27 13.75 8.07 8.24
CA HIS A 27 13.49 7.31 7.03
C HIS A 27 14.44 7.73 5.91
N ASP A 28 14.79 6.79 5.05
CA ASP A 28 15.60 6.97 3.85
C ASP A 28 14.98 6.16 2.71
N ASN A 29 14.38 6.87 1.76
CA ASN A 29 13.71 6.30 0.59
C ASN A 29 14.62 6.21 -0.65
N GLY A 30 15.88 6.63 -0.52
CA GLY A 30 16.80 6.85 -1.63
C GLY A 30 16.31 7.94 -2.59
N TYR A 31 16.85 7.97 -3.80
CA TYR A 31 16.44 8.95 -4.80
C TYR A 31 14.93 8.91 -5.01
N THR A 32 14.29 10.06 -4.79
CA THR A 32 12.84 10.21 -4.86
C THR A 32 12.47 11.26 -5.90
N VAL A 33 11.53 10.94 -6.78
CA VAL A 33 11.05 11.84 -7.83
C VAL A 33 9.54 11.98 -7.72
N VAL A 34 9.04 13.21 -7.76
CA VAL A 34 7.61 13.50 -7.88
C VAL A 34 7.32 13.92 -9.32
N ILE A 35 6.43 13.20 -9.99
CA ILE A 35 5.99 13.47 -11.36
C ILE A 35 4.52 13.88 -11.33
N ASP A 36 4.22 15.01 -11.96
CA ASP A 36 2.86 15.50 -12.18
C ASP A 36 2.38 15.07 -13.58
N ILE A 37 1.42 14.16 -13.59
CA ILE A 37 0.79 13.58 -14.78
C ILE A 37 -0.63 14.14 -14.84
N ASN A 38 -0.79 15.33 -15.44
CA ASN A 38 -2.07 16.02 -15.59
C ASN A 38 -2.85 16.13 -14.26
N GLY A 39 -2.17 16.48 -13.15
CA GLY A 39 -2.77 16.61 -11.82
C GLY A 39 -2.66 15.37 -10.94
N LEU A 40 -2.35 14.20 -11.50
CA LEU A 40 -1.96 13.02 -10.72
C LEU A 40 -0.50 13.15 -10.29
N LEU A 41 -0.26 13.12 -8.98
CA LEU A 41 1.09 13.14 -8.43
C LEU A 41 1.57 11.71 -8.19
N LEU A 42 2.53 11.28 -9.01
CA LEU A 42 3.22 10.00 -8.89
C LEU A 42 4.53 10.20 -8.12
N VAL A 43 4.66 9.55 -6.96
CA VAL A 43 5.89 9.54 -6.17
C VAL A 43 6.65 8.26 -6.47
N LEU A 44 7.84 8.38 -7.05
CA LEU A 44 8.75 7.28 -7.31
C LEU A 44 9.87 7.30 -6.28
N THR A 45 10.12 6.16 -5.62
CA THR A 45 11.21 5.99 -4.66
C THR A 45 12.15 4.89 -5.11
N GLU A 46 13.45 5.07 -4.86
CA GLU A 46 14.48 4.05 -5.12
C GLU A 46 14.33 2.84 -4.18
N LYS A 47 14.07 3.11 -2.89
CA LYS A 47 13.92 2.07 -1.86
C LYS A 47 12.44 1.79 -1.60
N ARG A 48 12.14 0.52 -1.32
CA ARG A 48 10.80 0.09 -0.89
C ARG A 48 10.52 0.62 0.52
N MET A 49 9.34 1.18 0.72
CA MET A 49 8.90 1.71 2.00
C MET A 49 7.41 1.47 2.23
N GLN A 50 6.99 1.48 3.50
CA GLN A 50 5.57 1.52 3.85
C GLN A 50 5.15 2.95 4.16
N ILE A 51 4.01 3.36 3.63
CA ILE A 51 3.46 4.71 3.84
C ILE A 51 2.56 4.68 5.08
N THR A 52 3.18 4.63 6.26
CA THR A 52 2.49 4.61 7.56
C THR A 52 2.35 6.00 8.19
N ASP A 53 2.85 7.04 7.52
CA ASP A 53 2.96 8.40 8.05
C ASP A 53 2.60 9.43 6.98
N LEU A 54 1.77 10.42 7.35
CA LEU A 54 1.43 11.54 6.49
C LEU A 54 2.64 12.44 6.18
N GLN A 55 3.66 12.42 7.04
CA GLN A 55 4.88 13.20 6.83
C GLN A 55 5.64 12.78 5.56
N PHE A 56 5.45 11.55 5.08
CA PHE A 56 5.99 11.09 3.80
C PHE A 56 5.52 11.99 2.63
N TYR A 57 4.26 12.42 2.61
CA TYR A 57 3.78 13.33 1.58
C TYR A 57 4.25 14.76 1.83
N ARG A 58 4.19 15.20 3.09
CA ARG A 58 4.49 16.59 3.48
C ARG A 58 5.95 16.97 3.24
N CYS A 59 6.90 16.04 3.44
CA CYS A 59 8.30 16.30 3.12
C CYS A 59 8.55 16.50 1.61
N LEU A 60 7.63 16.04 0.76
CA LEU A 60 7.63 16.24 -0.68
C LEU A 60 6.84 17.49 -1.12
N GLY A 61 6.35 18.28 -0.16
CA GLY A 61 5.50 19.46 -0.43
C GLY A 61 4.06 19.11 -0.81
N ILE A 62 3.60 17.90 -0.48
CA ILE A 62 2.24 17.43 -0.76
C ILE A 62 1.46 17.40 0.55
N GLU A 63 0.48 18.29 0.72
CA GLU A 63 -0.46 18.17 1.85
C GLU A 63 -1.53 17.11 1.52
N PRO A 64 -1.63 16.02 2.31
CA PRO A 64 -2.58 14.95 2.05
C PRO A 64 -4.05 15.39 2.09
N LYS A 65 -4.38 16.35 2.96
CA LYS A 65 -5.75 16.86 3.10
C LYS A 65 -6.26 17.65 1.89
N ASP A 66 -5.36 18.14 1.04
CA ASP A 66 -5.70 18.85 -0.18
C ASP A 66 -5.95 17.91 -1.37
N LYS A 67 -5.85 16.58 -1.15
CA LYS A 67 -6.03 15.57 -2.19
C LYS A 67 -7.38 14.90 -2.06
N GLN A 68 -8.06 14.77 -3.20
CA GLN A 68 -9.34 14.06 -3.29
C GLN A 68 -9.17 12.56 -3.02
N ILE A 69 -8.05 11.98 -3.46
CA ILE A 69 -7.75 10.55 -3.33
C ILE A 69 -6.26 10.39 -3.00
N LEU A 70 -5.98 9.49 -2.05
CA LEU A 70 -4.64 8.99 -1.76
C LEU A 70 -4.62 7.48 -2.01
N ALA A 71 -3.74 7.01 -2.88
CA ALA A 71 -3.53 5.58 -3.10
C ALA A 71 -2.43 5.06 -2.17
N VAL A 72 -2.78 4.16 -1.26
CA VAL A 72 -1.85 3.61 -0.27
C VAL A 72 -1.78 2.10 -0.43
N TYR A 73 -0.61 1.59 -0.83
CA TYR A 73 -0.38 0.15 -0.92
C TYR A 73 -0.09 -0.43 0.47
N SER A 74 -1.14 -0.71 1.23
CA SER A 74 -1.08 -1.28 2.59
C SER A 74 -2.43 -1.87 2.98
N SER A 75 -2.42 -2.88 3.86
CA SER A 75 -3.64 -3.52 4.37
C SER A 75 -4.12 -2.93 5.70
N VAL A 76 -3.19 -2.54 6.60
CA VAL A 76 -3.55 -2.19 7.98
C VAL A 76 -2.79 -0.97 8.50
N HIS A 77 -1.45 -0.99 8.51
CA HIS A 77 -0.68 -0.01 9.28
C HIS A 77 -0.85 1.46 8.85
N TYR A 78 -1.23 1.70 7.59
CA TYR A 78 -1.49 3.06 7.11
C TYR A 78 -2.66 3.75 7.85
N ARG A 79 -3.63 2.96 8.33
CA ARG A 79 -4.88 3.43 8.96
C ARG A 79 -4.61 4.35 10.15
N ALA A 80 -3.58 4.05 10.94
CA ALA A 80 -3.21 4.87 12.10
C ALA A 80 -3.00 6.35 11.75
N ALA A 81 -2.41 6.65 10.58
CA ALA A 81 -2.15 8.01 10.14
C ALA A 81 -3.21 8.56 9.15
N HIS A 82 -3.87 7.69 8.38
CA HIS A 82 -4.76 8.09 7.29
C HIS A 82 -6.24 8.13 7.70
N ASP A 83 -6.71 7.24 8.58
CA ASP A 83 -8.11 7.22 9.04
C ASP A 83 -8.54 8.59 9.62
N PRO A 84 -7.71 9.32 10.41
CA PRO A 84 -8.11 10.63 10.94
C PRO A 84 -8.30 11.74 9.90
N ILE A 85 -7.85 11.55 8.65
CA ILE A 85 -7.97 12.55 7.58
C ILE A 85 -8.86 12.11 6.42
N ALA A 86 -9.20 10.82 6.35
CA ALA A 86 -9.99 10.26 5.27
C ALA A 86 -11.49 10.35 5.59
N GLU A 87 -12.28 10.84 4.65
CA GLU A 87 -13.74 10.74 4.74
C GLU A 87 -14.21 9.28 4.62
N ARG A 88 -13.56 8.53 3.73
CA ARG A 88 -13.86 7.12 3.48
C ARG A 88 -12.60 6.38 3.08
N ILE A 89 -12.49 5.14 3.56
CA ILE A 89 -11.50 4.17 3.10
C ILE A 89 -12.16 3.21 2.12
N ILE A 90 -11.56 3.05 0.95
CA ILE A 90 -11.98 2.10 -0.08
C ILE A 90 -10.87 1.08 -0.24
N GLU A 91 -11.11 -0.14 0.22
CA GLU A 91 -10.19 -1.25 -0.01
C GLU A 91 -10.41 -1.78 -1.44
N VAL A 92 -9.31 -1.95 -2.18
CA VAL A 92 -9.33 -2.38 -3.57
C VAL A 92 -8.62 -3.73 -3.68
N ASP A 93 -9.31 -4.76 -4.16
CA ASP A 93 -8.73 -6.08 -4.45
C ASP A 93 -7.84 -6.01 -5.71
N THR A 94 -6.63 -5.49 -5.55
CA THR A 94 -5.64 -5.44 -6.63
C THR A 94 -4.84 -6.75 -6.69
N PRO A 95 -4.49 -7.24 -7.90
CA PRO A 95 -3.59 -8.38 -8.02
C PRO A 95 -2.20 -8.04 -7.46
N GLY A 96 -1.56 -9.01 -6.79
CA GLY A 96 -0.22 -8.81 -6.25
C GLY A 96 0.14 -9.85 -5.19
N LEU A 97 1.40 -9.84 -4.76
CA LEU A 97 1.96 -10.80 -3.79
C LEU A 97 1.33 -10.74 -2.39
N ALA A 98 0.59 -9.68 -2.09
CA ALA A 98 -0.07 -9.47 -0.80
C ALA A 98 -1.59 -9.65 -0.90
N SER A 99 -2.13 -10.17 -2.01
CA SER A 99 -3.55 -10.50 -2.11
C SER A 99 -3.91 -11.57 -1.07
N PRO A 100 -5.02 -11.40 -0.34
CA PRO A 100 -5.51 -12.40 0.62
C PRO A 100 -6.09 -13.64 -0.06
N ARG A 101 -6.28 -13.62 -1.39
CA ARG A 101 -6.83 -14.74 -2.16
C ARG A 101 -5.78 -15.83 -2.37
N LEU A 102 -5.58 -16.65 -1.33
CA LEU A 102 -4.54 -17.69 -1.34
C LEU A 102 -4.72 -18.69 -2.49
N ALA A 103 -5.95 -19.00 -2.89
CA ALA A 103 -6.24 -19.91 -4.01
C ALA A 103 -5.68 -19.42 -5.37
N GLY A 104 -5.38 -18.12 -5.51
CA GLY A 104 -4.88 -17.53 -6.76
C GLY A 104 -3.37 -17.69 -6.99
N TYR A 105 -2.61 -18.20 -6.01
CA TYR A 105 -1.15 -18.34 -6.14
C TYR A 105 -0.74 -19.75 -6.61
N PRO A 106 0.35 -19.86 -7.42
CA PRO A 106 0.86 -21.13 -7.90
C PRO A 106 1.73 -21.82 -6.83
N TRP A 107 1.12 -22.21 -5.72
CA TRP A 107 1.85 -22.82 -4.60
C TRP A 107 2.58 -24.11 -5.02
N GLN A 108 3.84 -24.23 -4.59
CA GLN A 108 4.64 -25.44 -4.74
C GLN A 108 5.17 -25.85 -3.38
N HIS A 109 5.35 -27.16 -3.16
CA HIS A 109 5.91 -27.73 -1.93
C HIS A 109 5.13 -27.45 -0.63
N LEU A 110 3.82 -27.17 -0.73
CA LEU A 110 2.97 -27.11 0.44
C LEU A 110 2.74 -28.50 1.02
N LYS A 111 2.88 -28.62 2.34
CA LYS A 111 2.41 -29.81 3.06
C LYS A 111 0.88 -29.77 3.10
N ARG A 112 0.25 -30.70 2.39
CA ARG A 112 -1.21 -30.83 2.31
C ARG A 112 -1.70 -32.01 3.17
N PRO A 113 -2.96 -31.98 3.65
CA PRO A 113 -3.96 -30.92 3.47
C PRO A 113 -3.63 -29.66 4.29
N ILE A 114 -4.01 -28.47 3.79
CA ILE A 114 -3.86 -27.20 4.51
C ILE A 114 -5.09 -26.31 4.32
N PHE A 115 -5.66 -25.84 5.43
CA PHE A 115 -6.73 -24.85 5.41
C PHE A 115 -6.15 -23.46 5.07
N PRO A 116 -6.77 -22.64 4.20
CA PRO A 116 -8.06 -22.82 3.51
C PRO A 116 -7.97 -23.40 2.08
N LEU A 117 -6.84 -23.99 1.67
CA LEU A 117 -6.63 -24.48 0.30
C LEU A 117 -7.20 -25.88 0.04
N ASP A 118 -7.44 -26.66 1.10
CA ASP A 118 -8.00 -28.03 1.06
C ASP A 118 -9.25 -28.14 1.97
N PRO A 119 -10.28 -27.28 1.81
CA PRO A 119 -11.38 -27.15 2.77
C PRO A 119 -12.22 -28.44 2.92
N GLU A 120 -12.32 -29.25 1.87
CA GLU A 120 -13.01 -30.54 1.86
C GLU A 120 -12.41 -31.57 2.83
N THR A 121 -11.15 -31.39 3.24
CA THR A 121 -10.46 -32.32 4.14
C THR A 121 -10.77 -32.05 5.62
N PHE A 122 -11.45 -30.93 5.94
CA PHE A 122 -11.63 -30.46 7.32
C PHE A 122 -13.08 -30.56 7.84
N ASP A 123 -13.95 -31.37 7.22
CA ASP A 123 -15.38 -31.55 7.61
C ASP A 123 -16.10 -30.23 7.92
N MET A 124 -15.77 -29.16 7.18
CA MET A 124 -16.40 -27.86 7.39
C MET A 124 -17.76 -27.81 6.69
N VAL A 125 -18.81 -27.66 7.49
CA VAL A 125 -20.22 -27.72 7.07
C VAL A 125 -20.64 -26.49 6.24
N GLU A 126 -19.91 -25.38 6.33
CA GLU A 126 -20.13 -24.18 5.53
C GLU A 126 -18.80 -23.47 5.28
N TRP A 127 -18.36 -23.45 4.02
CA TRP A 127 -17.22 -22.67 3.56
C TRP A 127 -17.67 -21.78 2.40
N LYS A 128 -17.62 -20.46 2.60
CA LYS A 128 -17.73 -19.51 1.48
C LYS A 128 -16.43 -19.59 0.70
N SER A 129 -16.51 -20.04 -0.54
CA SER A 129 -15.34 -20.24 -1.37
C SER A 129 -14.71 -18.88 -1.69
N MET A 130 -13.37 -18.80 -1.74
CA MET A 130 -12.67 -17.59 -2.24
C MET A 130 -12.86 -17.35 -3.76
N THR A 131 -13.69 -18.19 -4.39
CA THR A 131 -14.17 -18.07 -5.78
C THR A 131 -15.57 -17.47 -5.87
N ASP A 132 -16.28 -17.30 -4.75
CA ASP A 132 -17.55 -16.58 -4.73
C ASP A 132 -17.29 -15.08 -5.03
N PRO A 133 -18.04 -14.48 -5.97
CA PRO A 133 -17.85 -13.10 -6.40
C PRO A 133 -18.14 -12.07 -5.32
#